data_AF-A0A429MIN0-F1
#
_entry.id   AF-A0A429MIN0-F1
#
_cell.length_a   1.000
_cell.length_b   1.000
_cell.length_c   1.000
_cell.angle_alpha   90.00
_cell.angle_beta   90.00
_cell.angle_gamma   90.00
#
_symmetry.space_group_name_H-M   'P 1'
#
loop_
_entity.id
_entity.type
_entity.pdbx_description
1 polymer ?
#
loop_
_entity_poly.entity_id
_entity_poly.type
_entity_poly.pdbx_seq_one_letter_code
_entity_poly.pdbx_strand_id
1 'polypeptide(L)'
;FTSGAKVSYEVPELPSSFDYSNRIDLYKIFQWSDFENIKYSAIFENQRVTQGNLDELGRTERFKSSMPDKMKVLVGYSADKWHKETEEFEDFDDYETNNDSNLNNNSN
;
A
#
# COMPACT_ATOMS: atom_id res chain seq x y z
N PHE A 1 31.39 -15.17 -56.47
CA PHE A 1 30.84 -14.99 -55.13
C PHE A 1 30.07 -16.24 -54.76
N THR A 2 30.59 -17.01 -53.80
CA THR A 2 30.02 -18.27 -53.36
C THR A 2 28.76 -18.01 -52.54
N SER A 3 27.69 -18.71 -52.91
CA SER A 3 26.33 -18.64 -52.36
C SER A 3 26.29 -18.52 -50.83
N GLY A 4 25.47 -17.59 -50.31
CA GLY A 4 25.33 -17.32 -48.88
C GLY A 4 24.83 -18.54 -48.11
N ALA A 5 25.67 -19.05 -47.21
CA ALA A 5 25.31 -20.16 -46.33
C ALA A 5 24.23 -19.71 -45.33
N LYS A 6 23.10 -20.42 -45.29
CA LYS A 6 22.03 -20.20 -44.32
C LYS A 6 22.40 -20.92 -43.04
N VAL A 7 22.82 -20.16 -42.02
CA VAL A 7 23.19 -20.69 -40.70
C VAL A 7 21.92 -20.82 -39.86
N SER A 8 21.72 -21.99 -39.24
CA SER A 8 20.64 -22.19 -38.27
C SER A 8 20.92 -21.39 -37.02
N TYR A 9 20.00 -20.52 -36.62
CA TYR A 9 20.06 -19.78 -35.36
C TYR A 9 18.80 -20.08 -34.56
N GLU A 10 18.95 -20.35 -33.27
CA GLU A 10 17.81 -20.46 -32.36
C GLU A 10 17.41 -19.04 -31.92
N VAL A 11 16.12 -18.71 -32.04
CA VAL A 11 15.59 -17.46 -31.52
C VAL A 11 15.44 -17.63 -30.01
N PRO A 12 16.15 -16.84 -29.17
CA PRO A 12 15.99 -16.95 -27.73
C PRO A 12 14.56 -16.54 -27.33
N GLU A 13 13.96 -17.32 -26.44
CA GLU A 13 12.68 -16.95 -25.84
C GLU A 13 12.86 -15.67 -25.02
N LEU A 14 12.17 -14.60 -25.43
CA LEU A 14 12.14 -13.37 -24.67
C LEU A 14 11.32 -13.59 -23.39
N PRO A 15 11.79 -13.12 -22.23
CA PRO A 15 11.02 -13.24 -20.99
C PRO A 15 9.66 -12.56 -21.15
N SER A 16 8.61 -13.17 -20.58
CA SER A 16 7.24 -12.64 -20.61
C SER A 16 7.24 -11.15 -20.24
N SER A 17 6.85 -10.29 -21.18
CA SER A 17 6.80 -8.85 -20.95
C SER A 17 5.64 -8.52 -20.01
N PHE A 18 5.94 -7.73 -18.97
CA PHE A 18 4.90 -7.05 -18.20
C PHE A 18 4.66 -5.70 -18.87
N ASP A 19 3.43 -5.46 -19.30
CA ASP A 19 3.06 -4.22 -20.00
C ASP A 19 2.91 -3.03 -19.05
N TYR A 20 2.69 -3.31 -17.76
CA TYR A 20 2.49 -2.29 -16.73
C TYR A 20 3.49 -2.47 -15.59
N SER A 21 4.12 -1.37 -15.19
CA SER A 21 5.01 -1.36 -14.04
C SER A 21 4.99 -0.05 -13.29
N ASN A 22 4.65 -0.10 -12.01
CA ASN A 22 4.59 1.06 -11.13
C ASN A 22 5.36 0.81 -9.82
N ARG A 23 5.82 1.91 -9.23
CA ARG A 23 6.40 1.96 -7.88
C ARG A 23 5.93 3.24 -7.22
N ILE A 24 5.87 3.28 -5.90
CA ILE A 24 5.48 4.47 -5.16
C ILE A 24 6.72 5.06 -4.49
N ASP A 25 6.94 6.36 -4.69
CA ASP A 25 7.99 7.14 -4.01
C ASP A 25 7.34 7.89 -2.85
N LEU A 26 7.82 7.60 -1.64
CA LEU A 26 7.30 8.16 -0.39
C LEU A 26 8.40 8.89 0.37
N TYR A 27 9.53 9.20 -0.28
CA TYR A 27 10.66 9.87 0.34
C TYR A 27 10.22 11.11 1.11
N LYS A 28 9.46 12.00 0.45
CA LYS A 28 9.02 13.27 1.06
C LYS A 28 8.12 13.10 2.29
N ILE A 29 7.41 11.98 2.40
CA ILE A 29 6.52 11.70 3.53
C ILE A 29 7.34 11.22 4.73
N PHE A 30 8.33 10.36 4.49
CA PHE A 30 9.13 9.69 5.52
C PHE A 30 10.59 10.17 5.58
N GLN A 31 10.93 11.33 5.02
CA GLN A 31 12.32 11.78 4.79
C GLN A 31 13.20 11.87 6.05
N TRP A 32 12.61 11.88 7.24
CA TRP A 32 13.31 11.92 8.53
C TRP A 32 13.24 10.58 9.29
N SER A 33 12.76 9.53 8.63
CA SER A 33 12.59 8.20 9.17
C SER A 33 13.64 7.25 8.62
N ASP A 34 13.87 6.17 9.35
CA ASP A 34 14.57 5.01 8.82
C ASP A 34 13.62 4.20 7.92
N PHE A 35 13.86 4.23 6.61
CA PHE A 35 12.98 3.61 5.61
C PHE A 35 12.86 2.10 5.77
N GLU A 36 13.90 1.43 6.28
CA GLU A 36 13.87 -0.03 6.50
C GLU A 36 12.81 -0.44 7.53
N ASN A 37 12.41 0.49 8.41
CA ASN A 37 11.36 0.28 9.41
C ASN A 37 9.96 0.68 8.93
N ILE A 38 9.85 1.30 7.75
CA ILE A 38 8.56 1.66 7.15
C ILE A 38 8.07 0.50 6.29
N LYS A 39 6.97 -0.11 6.71
CA LYS A 39 6.34 -1.22 6.01
C LYS A 39 5.34 -0.69 4.99
N TYR A 40 5.04 -1.49 3.98
CA TYR A 40 3.89 -1.28 3.12
C TYR A 40 3.16 -2.60 2.83
N SER A 41 1.87 -2.50 2.49
CA SER A 41 1.04 -3.59 2.01
C SER A 41 0.23 -3.12 0.80
N ALA A 42 0.44 -3.77 -0.34
CA ALA A 42 -0.30 -3.55 -1.58
C ALA A 42 -1.37 -4.63 -1.74
N ILE A 43 -2.62 -4.19 -1.83
CA ILE A 43 -3.81 -5.03 -1.94
C ILE A 43 -4.39 -4.80 -3.34
N PHE A 44 -4.38 -5.85 -4.16
CA PHE A 44 -4.90 -5.84 -5.53
C PHE A 44 -6.40 -6.16 -5.56
N GLU A 45 -7.12 -5.82 -6.63
CA GLU A 45 -8.56 -6.10 -6.74
C GLU A 45 -8.88 -7.61 -6.66
N ASN A 46 -7.97 -8.46 -7.12
CA ASN A 46 -8.09 -9.92 -7.00
C ASN A 46 -7.76 -10.46 -5.59
N GLN A 47 -7.69 -9.58 -4.58
CA GLN A 47 -7.34 -9.89 -3.19
C GLN A 47 -5.93 -10.44 -2.98
N ARG A 48 -5.07 -10.42 -4.01
CA ARG A 48 -3.65 -10.67 -3.81
C ARG A 48 -3.08 -9.58 -2.90
N VAL A 49 -2.20 -9.97 -2.00
CA VAL A 49 -1.47 -9.06 -1.11
C VAL A 49 0.02 -9.19 -1.36
N THR A 50 0.73 -8.07 -1.39
CA THR A 50 2.19 -8.03 -1.44
C THR A 50 2.69 -7.04 -0.39
N GLN A 51 3.63 -7.47 0.44
CA GLN A 51 4.14 -6.69 1.56
C GLN A 51 5.65 -6.56 1.46
N GLY A 52 6.19 -5.50 2.05
CA GLY A 52 7.62 -5.25 2.11
C GLY A 52 7.92 -4.01 2.95
N ASN A 53 9.19 -3.61 2.93
CA ASN A 53 9.63 -2.34 3.51
C ASN A 53 9.99 -1.36 2.39
N LEU A 54 10.08 -0.07 2.72
CA LEU A 54 10.63 0.90 1.78
C LEU A 54 12.13 0.63 1.57
N ASP A 55 12.59 0.84 0.33
CA ASP A 55 14.01 0.79 0.01
C ASP A 55 14.76 2.00 0.58
N GLU A 56 16.08 2.01 0.46
CA GLU A 56 16.97 3.10 0.95
C GLU A 56 16.61 4.49 0.41
N LEU A 57 15.81 4.57 -0.64
CA LEU A 57 15.35 5.82 -1.26
C LEU A 57 13.89 6.15 -0.92
N GLY A 58 13.28 5.43 0.04
CA GLY A 58 11.93 5.68 0.52
C GLY A 58 10.85 5.20 -0.45
N ARG A 59 11.11 4.14 -1.23
CA ARG A 59 10.22 3.69 -2.29
C ARG A 59 9.78 2.26 -2.06
N THR A 60 8.58 1.90 -2.53
CA THR A 60 8.18 0.50 -2.62
C THR A 60 9.04 -0.23 -3.66
N GLU A 61 9.06 -1.56 -3.59
CA GLU A 61 9.46 -2.37 -4.74
C GLU A 61 8.47 -2.22 -5.90
N ARG A 62 8.89 -2.74 -7.06
CA ARG A 62 8.24 -2.50 -8.34
C ARG A 62 7.11 -3.51 -8.55
N PHE A 63 5.89 -3.01 -8.57
CA PHE A 63 4.73 -3.79 -8.98
C PHE A 63 4.73 -3.94 -10.50
N LYS A 64 4.50 -5.16 -10.98
CA LYS A 64 4.45 -5.51 -12.41
C LYS A 64 3.15 -6.26 -12.70
N SER A 65 2.57 -6.01 -13.86
CA SER A 65 1.37 -6.69 -14.33
C SER A 65 1.34 -6.73 -15.86
N SER A 66 0.73 -7.77 -16.43
CA SER A 66 0.42 -7.85 -17.86
C SER A 66 -0.87 -7.10 -18.24
N MET A 67 -1.67 -6.69 -17.26
CA MET A 67 -2.92 -5.95 -17.46
C MET A 67 -2.99 -4.72 -16.55
N PRO A 68 -3.76 -3.67 -16.90
CA PRO A 68 -4.05 -2.60 -15.98
C PRO A 68 -4.70 -3.16 -14.71
N ASP A 69 -4.14 -2.86 -13.54
CA ASP A 69 -4.62 -3.38 -12.27
C ASP A 69 -4.74 -2.22 -11.27
N LYS A 70 -5.79 -2.26 -10.46
CA LYS A 70 -5.99 -1.30 -9.38
C LYS A 70 -5.48 -1.92 -8.09
N MET A 71 -4.77 -1.10 -7.31
CA MET A 71 -4.30 -1.51 -6.00
C MET A 71 -4.52 -0.42 -4.97
N LYS A 72 -4.72 -0.83 -3.73
CA LYS A 72 -4.62 0.03 -2.55
C LYS A 72 -3.28 -0.23 -1.88
N VAL A 73 -2.55 0.81 -1.50
CA VAL A 73 -1.28 0.67 -0.78
C VAL A 73 -1.40 1.32 0.59
N LEU A 74 -1.21 0.52 1.63
CA LEU A 74 -1.11 0.96 3.03
C LEU A 74 0.36 1.08 3.39
N VAL A 75 0.74 2.12 4.13
CA VAL A 75 2.14 2.39 4.49
C VAL A 75 2.22 2.92 5.92
N GLY A 76 3.20 2.42 6.69
CA GLY A 76 3.44 2.87 8.05
C GLY A 76 4.37 1.96 8.84
N TYR A 77 4.58 2.29 10.12
CA TYR A 77 5.53 1.57 10.99
C TYR A 77 5.03 0.19 11.46
N SER A 78 3.71 0.00 11.55
CA SER A 78 3.12 -1.26 12.03
C SER A 78 2.09 -1.79 11.05
N ALA A 79 2.27 -3.04 10.60
CA ALA A 79 1.44 -3.72 9.60
C ALA A 79 0.46 -4.75 10.20
N ASP A 80 0.58 -5.04 11.50
CA ASP A 80 -0.13 -6.09 12.23
C ASP A 80 -1.66 -5.91 12.30
N LYS A 81 -2.16 -4.69 12.06
CA LYS A 81 -3.57 -4.34 12.13
C LYS A 81 -4.22 -4.00 10.79
N TRP A 82 -3.45 -3.92 9.71
CA TRP A 82 -3.96 -3.43 8.41
C TRP A 82 -5.00 -4.30 7.74
N HIS A 83 -5.03 -5.59 8.10
CA HIS A 83 -5.93 -6.58 7.50
C HIS A 83 -6.93 -7.13 8.51
N LYS A 84 -7.04 -6.50 9.70
CA LYS A 84 -8.07 -6.87 10.66
C LYS A 84 -9.33 -6.10 10.33
N GLU A 85 -10.40 -6.82 10.07
CA GLU A 85 -11.75 -6.25 10.12
C GLU A 85 -11.96 -5.77 11.55
N THR A 86 -12.16 -4.47 11.74
CA THR A 86 -12.71 -3.96 13.00
C THR A 86 -14.11 -4.53 13.12
N GLU A 87 -14.34 -5.35 14.14
CA GLU A 87 -15.69 -5.57 14.66
C GLU A 87 -16.34 -4.20 14.83
N GLU A 88 -17.58 -4.11 14.36
CA GLU A 88 -18.39 -2.90 14.19
C GLU A 88 -18.07 -1.85 15.26
N PHE A 89 -17.69 -0.64 14.82
CA PHE A 89 -17.74 0.51 15.71
C PHE A 89 -19.21 0.64 16.12
N GLU A 90 -19.56 0.25 17.35
CA GLU A 90 -20.82 0.66 17.95
C GLU A 90 -20.86 2.18 17.83
N ASP A 91 -21.78 2.69 17.01
CA ASP A 91 -22.04 4.11 16.87
C ASP A 91 -22.20 4.68 18.27
N PHE A 92 -21.27 5.56 18.68
CA PHE A 92 -21.31 6.23 19.97
C PHE A 92 -22.36 7.36 19.93
N ASP A 93 -23.56 7.02 19.50
CA ASP A 93 -24.74 7.87 19.52
C ASP A 93 -25.50 7.56 20.80
N ASP A 94 -25.07 8.19 21.91
CA ASP A 94 -25.94 8.72 22.97
C ASP A 94 -25.10 9.14 24.18
N TYR A 95 -24.39 10.27 24.05
CA TYR A 95 -24.27 11.16 25.19
C TYR A 95 -25.51 12.06 25.20
N GLU A 96 -26.61 11.58 25.79
CA GLU A 96 -27.65 12.46 26.30
C GLU A 96 -26.98 13.46 27.27
N THR A 97 -26.78 14.70 26.83
CA THR A 97 -26.58 15.81 27.75
C THR A 97 -27.85 15.99 28.56
N ASN A 98 -27.97 15.26 29.66
CA ASN A 98 -28.86 15.61 30.75
C ASN A 98 -28.42 16.98 31.27
N ASN A 99 -29.10 18.02 30.81
CA ASN A 99 -29.06 19.33 31.43
C ASN A 99 -29.62 19.18 32.84
N ASP A 100 -28.75 18.92 33.81
CA ASP A 100 -29.05 19.10 35.21
C ASP A 100 -29.22 20.61 35.47
N SER A 101 -30.44 21.08 35.23
CA SER A 101 -30.94 22.29 35.85
C SER A 101 -31.10 22.04 37.35
N ASN A 102 -30.02 22.17 38.12
CA ASN A 102 -30.10 22.50 39.54
C ASN A 102 -28.74 22.85 40.16
N LEU A 103 -28.74 23.95 40.94
CA LEU A 103 -27.72 24.59 41.79
C LEU A 103 -27.38 26.00 41.24
N ASN A 104 -27.69 27.12 41.90
CA ASN A 104 -27.85 27.30 43.33
C ASN A 104 -28.62 28.60 43.65
N ASN A 105 -29.55 28.48 44.60
CA ASN A 105 -30.10 29.62 45.33
C ASN A 105 -29.07 30.16 46.32
N ASN A 106 -28.97 31.49 46.39
CA ASN A 106 -28.50 32.34 47.51
C ASN A 106 -27.14 32.12 48.17
N SER A 107 -26.35 33.20 48.28
CA SER A 107 -25.84 33.72 49.57
C SER A 107 -25.22 35.13 49.44
N ASN A 108 -25.77 36.04 50.27
CA ASN A 108 -25.29 37.33 50.82
C ASN A 108 -24.77 38.45 49.92
#